data_AF-A0A524E2M8-F1
#
_entry.id   AF-A0A524E2M8-F1
#
_cell.length_a   1.000
_cell.length_b   1.000
_cell.length_c   1.000
_cell.angle_alpha   90.00
_cell.angle_beta   90.00
_cell.angle_gamma   90.00
#
_symmetry.space_group_name_H-M   'P 1'
#
loop_
_entity.id
_entity.type
_entity.pdbx_description
1 polymer ?
#
loop_
_entity_poly.entity_id
_entity_poly.type
_entity_poly.pdbx_seq_one_letter_code
_entity_poly.pdbx_strand_id
1 'polypeptide(L)'
;MRRPRDEVFAAIVVAVMAILALVLTVAFHELGIAVLIVFVGTYALISTEKINRTAMSLLGLAIAGIVIWAGFIIGLSGGAEFEELITHIEWTTIIFVIAMSVIVSVAASSGLFQYIALRIAAPSGGSRKRLFTTFLVFVAGISLFFDTVSTMLIIAPLTIEICKALEIDFKPFLVSEAIVCNFSSIPSIVG
;
A
#
# COMPACT_ATOMS: atom_id res chain seq x y z
N MET A 1 1.75 19.56 1.41
CA MET A 1 0.71 20.48 1.92
C MET A 1 -0.56 20.23 1.10
N ARG A 2 -1.61 19.65 1.70
CA ARG A 2 -2.89 19.42 1.02
C ARG A 2 -3.54 20.77 0.75
N ARG A 3 -3.95 21.03 -0.50
CA ARG A 3 -4.63 22.28 -0.83
C ARG A 3 -6.12 22.09 -0.53
N PRO A 4 -6.78 23.01 0.18
CA PRO A 4 -8.21 22.89 0.50
C PRO A 4 -9.10 22.75 -0.75
N ARG A 5 -8.63 23.21 -1.92
CA ARG A 5 -9.31 23.01 -3.21
C ARG A 5 -9.39 21.55 -3.65
N ASP A 6 -8.40 20.72 -3.34
CA ASP A 6 -8.36 19.32 -3.77
C ASP A 6 -9.35 18.46 -2.96
N GLU A 7 -9.54 18.79 -1.68
CA GLU A 7 -10.53 18.13 -0.81
C GLU A 7 -11.97 18.48 -1.21
N VAL A 8 -12.23 19.74 -1.55
CA VAL A 8 -13.55 20.16 -2.07
C VAL A 8 -13.84 19.48 -3.41
N PHE A 9 -12.85 19.42 -4.31
CA PHE A 9 -13.01 18.71 -5.58
C PHE A 9 -13.32 17.22 -5.37
N ALA A 10 -12.56 16.56 -4.48
CA ALA A 10 -12.79 15.17 -4.13
C ALA A 10 -14.21 14.94 -3.58
N ALA A 11 -14.65 15.78 -2.65
CA ALA A 11 -15.99 15.69 -2.07
C ALA A 11 -17.09 15.84 -3.12
N ILE A 12 -16.93 16.78 -4.07
CA ILE A 12 -17.87 16.95 -5.19
C ILE A 12 -17.89 15.69 -6.06
N VAL A 13 -16.72 15.16 -6.44
CA VAL A 13 -16.64 13.94 -7.28
C VAL A 13 -17.28 12.76 -6.56
N VAL A 14 -17.03 12.59 -5.27
CA VAL A 14 -17.63 11.54 -4.43
C VAL A 14 -19.15 11.68 -4.36
N ALA A 15 -19.66 12.90 -4.14
CA ALA A 15 -21.10 13.15 -4.10
C ALA A 15 -21.76 12.86 -5.45
N VAL A 16 -21.17 13.32 -6.56
CA VAL A 16 -21.68 13.06 -7.92
C VAL A 16 -21.67 11.56 -8.21
N MET A 17 -20.57 10.88 -7.88
CA MET A 17 -20.44 9.43 -8.05
C MET A 17 -21.49 8.66 -7.24
N ALA A 18 -21.71 9.01 -5.98
CA ALA A 18 -22.70 8.37 -5.12
C ALA A 18 -24.12 8.59 -5.63
N ILE A 19 -24.47 9.83 -6.01
CA ILE A 19 -25.78 10.16 -6.58
C ILE A 19 -26.00 9.40 -7.89
N LEU A 20 -25.01 9.41 -8.78
CA LEU A 20 -25.10 8.72 -10.07
C LEU A 20 -25.27 7.20 -9.87
N ALA A 21 -24.49 6.59 -9.00
CA ALA A 21 -24.58 5.16 -8.70
C ALA A 21 -25.95 4.80 -8.09
N LEU A 22 -26.47 5.63 -7.19
CA LEU A 22 -27.79 5.42 -6.60
C LEU A 22 -28.90 5.56 -7.65
N VAL A 23 -28.83 6.58 -8.52
CA VAL A 23 -29.80 6.78 -9.62
C VAL A 23 -29.76 5.59 -10.59
N LEU A 24 -28.58 5.11 -10.98
CA LEU A 24 -28.44 3.92 -11.83
C LEU A 24 -29.06 2.67 -11.20
N THR A 25 -28.90 2.52 -9.88
CA THR A 25 -29.45 1.37 -9.15
C THR A 25 -30.98 1.45 -9.01
N VAL A 26 -31.50 2.61 -8.63
CA VAL A 26 -32.94 2.79 -8.29
C VAL A 26 -33.79 3.03 -9.53
N ALA A 27 -33.32 3.84 -10.49
CA ALA A 27 -34.12 4.25 -11.64
C ALA A 27 -33.90 3.36 -12.88
N PHE A 28 -32.69 2.81 -13.05
CA PHE A 28 -32.32 2.01 -14.22
C PHE A 28 -32.14 0.52 -13.91
N HIS A 29 -32.18 0.13 -12.64
CA HIS A 29 -31.96 -1.24 -12.18
C HIS A 29 -30.59 -1.85 -12.58
N GLU A 30 -29.58 -1.01 -12.82
CA GLU A 30 -28.24 -1.41 -13.29
C GLU A 30 -27.22 -1.42 -12.15
N LEU A 31 -27.32 -2.43 -11.26
CA LEU A 31 -26.46 -2.53 -10.07
C LEU A 31 -24.96 -2.68 -10.41
N GLY A 32 -24.62 -3.50 -11.41
CA GLY A 32 -23.23 -3.78 -11.77
C GLY A 32 -22.49 -2.54 -12.28
N ILE A 33 -23.14 -1.74 -13.11
CA ILE A 33 -22.58 -0.49 -13.64
C ILE A 33 -22.41 0.54 -12.51
N ALA A 34 -23.38 0.62 -11.59
CA ALA A 34 -23.30 1.50 -10.43
C ALA A 34 -22.07 1.19 -9.55
N VAL A 35 -21.86 -0.08 -9.20
CA VAL A 35 -20.69 -0.51 -8.41
C VAL A 35 -19.38 -0.27 -9.16
N LEU A 36 -19.35 -0.54 -10.47
CA LEU A 36 -18.16 -0.30 -11.30
C LEU A 36 -17.77 1.19 -11.33
N ILE A 37 -18.74 2.10 -11.44
CA ILE A 37 -18.50 3.54 -11.39
C ILE A 37 -17.91 3.95 -10.04
N VAL A 38 -18.45 3.40 -8.94
CA VAL A 38 -17.93 3.67 -7.60
C VAL A 38 -16.48 3.18 -7.45
N PHE A 39 -16.20 1.98 -7.94
CA PHE A 39 -14.85 1.39 -7.93
C PHE A 39 -13.85 2.23 -8.73
N VAL A 40 -14.15 2.49 -10.01
CA VAL A 40 -13.25 3.25 -10.91
C VAL A 40 -13.08 4.69 -10.42
N GLY A 41 -14.15 5.33 -9.97
CA GLY A 41 -14.11 6.69 -9.43
C GLY A 41 -13.25 6.79 -8.17
N THR A 42 -13.43 5.86 -7.22
CA THR A 42 -12.62 5.79 -6.00
C THR A 42 -11.15 5.54 -6.33
N TYR A 43 -10.87 4.57 -7.21
CA TYR A 43 -9.50 4.24 -7.61
C TYR A 43 -8.80 5.41 -8.32
N ALA A 44 -9.50 6.09 -9.24
CA ALA A 44 -8.98 7.29 -9.91
C ALA A 44 -8.62 8.40 -8.90
N LEU A 45 -9.49 8.65 -7.90
CA LEU A 45 -9.21 9.62 -6.85
C LEU A 45 -8.00 9.23 -6.00
N ILE A 46 -7.88 7.95 -5.61
CA ILE A 46 -6.72 7.44 -4.88
C ILE A 46 -5.43 7.63 -5.70
N SER A 47 -5.48 7.34 -7.00
CA SER A 47 -4.34 7.46 -7.92
C SER A 47 -3.84 8.90 -8.08
N THR A 48 -4.68 9.93 -7.85
CA THR A 48 -4.20 11.32 -7.86
C THR A 48 -3.23 11.65 -6.73
N GLU A 49 -3.16 10.82 -5.68
CA GLU A 49 -2.37 11.01 -4.45
C GLU A 49 -2.61 12.34 -3.69
N LYS A 50 -3.53 13.19 -4.16
CA LYS A 50 -3.86 14.50 -3.57
C LYS A 50 -4.69 14.38 -2.29
N ILE A 51 -5.41 13.27 -2.14
CA ILE A 51 -6.38 13.01 -1.08
C ILE A 51 -5.88 11.86 -0.20
N ASN A 52 -6.38 11.78 1.04
CA ASN A 52 -6.07 10.66 1.92
C ASN A 52 -6.61 9.33 1.33
N ARG A 53 -5.70 8.44 0.95
CA ARG A 53 -6.02 7.13 0.35
C ARG A 53 -6.91 6.28 1.24
N THR A 54 -6.66 6.28 2.55
CA THR A 54 -7.44 5.51 3.54
C THR A 54 -8.85 6.07 3.71
N ALA A 55 -9.00 7.40 3.76
CA ALA A 55 -10.32 8.00 3.83
C ALA A 55 -11.13 7.70 2.56
N MET A 56 -10.49 7.79 1.40
CA MET A 56 -11.13 7.50 0.11
C MET A 56 -11.52 6.02 -0.04
N SER A 57 -10.69 5.08 0.40
CA SER A 57 -11.03 3.65 0.32
C SER A 57 -12.21 3.31 1.22
N LEU A 58 -12.28 3.88 2.42
CA LEU A 58 -13.41 3.69 3.34
C LEU A 58 -14.70 4.33 2.81
N LEU A 59 -14.62 5.52 2.21
CA LEU A 59 -15.77 6.16 1.58
C LEU A 59 -16.27 5.37 0.37
N GLY A 60 -15.37 4.87 -0.49
CA GLY A 60 -15.74 4.02 -1.61
C GLY A 60 -16.44 2.74 -1.16
N LEU A 61 -15.93 2.08 -0.11
CA LEU A 61 -16.58 0.92 0.52
C LEU A 61 -17.97 1.26 1.04
N ALA A 62 -18.13 2.39 1.74
CA ALA A 62 -19.43 2.81 2.27
C ALA A 62 -20.46 3.08 1.15
N ILE A 63 -20.05 3.76 0.07
CA ILE A 63 -20.93 4.05 -1.08
C ILE A 63 -21.31 2.77 -1.80
N ALA A 64 -20.34 1.88 -2.07
CA ALA A 64 -20.61 0.59 -2.70
C ALA A 64 -21.56 -0.27 -1.84
N GLY A 65 -21.35 -0.28 -0.52
CA GLY A 65 -22.24 -0.96 0.42
C GLY A 65 -23.66 -0.43 0.41
N ILE A 66 -23.85 0.90 0.38
CA ILE A 66 -25.18 1.53 0.26
C ILE A 66 -25.85 1.15 -1.07
N VAL A 67 -25.10 1.15 -2.17
CA VAL A 67 -25.60 0.79 -3.51
C VAL A 67 -26.05 -0.68 -3.55
N ILE A 68 -25.24 -1.59 -3.03
CA ILE A 68 -25.56 -3.03 -2.98
C ILE A 68 -26.75 -3.29 -2.06
N TRP A 69 -26.81 -2.64 -0.91
CA TRP A 69 -27.94 -2.74 0.02
C TRP A 69 -29.23 -2.16 -0.56
N ALA A 70 -29.15 -1.04 -1.29
CA ALA A 70 -30.30 -0.50 -2.02
C ALA A 70 -30.80 -1.48 -3.10
N GLY A 71 -29.89 -2.15 -3.81
CA GLY A 71 -30.22 -3.22 -4.75
C GLY A 71 -30.95 -4.39 -4.09
N PHE A 72 -30.54 -4.76 -2.86
CA PHE A 72 -31.20 -5.81 -2.07
C PHE A 72 -32.66 -5.47 -1.74
N ILE A 73 -32.92 -4.24 -1.26
CA ILE A 73 -34.27 -3.78 -0.91
C ILE A 73 -35.21 -3.81 -2.12
N ILE A 74 -34.70 -3.49 -3.31
CA ILE A 74 -35.48 -3.41 -4.55
C ILE A 74 -35.57 -4.80 -5.23
N GLY A 75 -34.89 -5.83 -4.70
CA GLY A 75 -34.94 -7.20 -5.21
C GLY A 75 -34.13 -7.43 -6.48
N LEU A 76 -33.08 -6.64 -6.73
CA LEU A 76 -32.17 -6.85 -7.86
C LEU A 76 -31.27 -8.06 -7.59
N SER A 77 -30.97 -8.82 -8.66
CA SER A 77 -29.95 -9.86 -8.62
C SER A 77 -28.58 -9.25 -8.30
N GLY A 78 -27.94 -9.72 -7.22
CA GLY A 78 -26.64 -9.23 -6.75
C GLY A 78 -26.72 -8.18 -5.64
N GLY A 79 -27.92 -7.76 -5.24
CA GLY A 79 -28.11 -7.04 -3.99
C GLY A 79 -27.87 -7.98 -2.79
N ALA A 80 -27.15 -7.49 -1.78
CA ALA A 80 -26.83 -8.25 -0.57
C ALA A 80 -27.02 -7.38 0.68
N GLU A 81 -27.22 -8.04 1.82
CA GLU A 81 -27.19 -7.34 3.10
C GLU A 81 -25.79 -6.85 3.43
N PHE A 82 -25.70 -5.79 4.23
CA PHE A 82 -24.41 -5.20 4.60
C PHE A 82 -23.53 -6.20 5.36
N GLU A 83 -24.11 -7.12 6.12
CA GLU A 83 -23.38 -8.17 6.83
C GLU A 83 -22.65 -9.10 5.86
N GLU A 84 -23.30 -9.49 4.76
CA GLU A 84 -22.69 -10.30 3.71
C GLU A 84 -21.55 -9.56 2.99
N LEU A 85 -21.64 -8.23 2.85
CA LEU A 85 -20.53 -7.44 2.32
C LEU A 85 -19.27 -7.54 3.20
N ILE A 86 -19.45 -7.51 4.53
CA ILE A 86 -18.33 -7.56 5.49
C ILE A 86 -17.65 -8.93 5.48
N THR A 87 -18.41 -10.02 5.25
CA THR A 87 -17.84 -11.38 5.22
C THR A 87 -16.94 -11.60 4.00
N HIS A 88 -17.13 -10.82 2.93
CA HIS A 88 -16.26 -10.84 1.74
C HIS A 88 -14.92 -10.10 1.94
N ILE A 89 -14.71 -9.43 3.08
CA ILE A 89 -13.44 -8.77 3.39
C ILE A 89 -12.42 -9.84 3.82
N GLU A 90 -11.28 -9.89 3.14
CA GLU A 90 -10.15 -10.76 3.47
C GLU A 90 -9.40 -10.29 4.74
N TRP A 91 -10.02 -10.52 5.90
CA TRP A 91 -9.48 -10.13 7.21
C TRP A 91 -8.12 -10.77 7.49
N THR A 92 -7.91 -12.00 7.04
CA THR A 92 -6.64 -12.73 7.20
C THR A 92 -5.48 -11.93 6.60
N THR A 93 -5.63 -11.43 5.37
CA THR A 93 -4.59 -10.64 4.69
C THR A 93 -4.37 -9.29 5.37
N ILE A 94 -5.44 -8.60 5.79
CA ILE A 94 -5.32 -7.31 6.49
C ILE A 94 -4.55 -7.50 7.81
N ILE A 95 -4.95 -8.47 8.63
CA ILE A 95 -4.32 -8.77 9.91
C ILE A 95 -2.87 -9.19 9.71
N PHE A 96 -2.59 -9.99 8.69
CA PHE A 96 -1.24 -10.43 8.35
C PHE A 96 -0.30 -9.27 7.99
N VAL A 97 -0.74 -8.35 7.12
CA VAL A 97 0.03 -7.15 6.75
C VAL A 97 0.26 -6.25 7.98
N ILE A 98 -0.75 -6.07 8.83
CA ILE A 98 -0.62 -5.31 10.08
C ILE A 98 0.39 -5.98 11.01
N ALA A 99 0.31 -7.29 11.21
CA ALA A 99 1.21 -8.04 12.09
C ALA A 99 2.67 -7.91 11.63
N MET A 100 2.94 -8.05 10.33
CA MET A 100 4.29 -7.87 9.80
C MET A 100 4.80 -6.44 9.95
N SER A 101 3.95 -5.45 9.70
CA SER A 101 4.30 -4.03 9.89
C SER A 101 4.68 -3.73 11.35
N VAL A 102 3.97 -4.32 12.31
CA VAL A 102 4.29 -4.18 13.75
C VAL A 102 5.62 -4.84 14.09
N ILE A 103 5.87 -6.07 13.61
CA ILE A 103 7.13 -6.79 13.84
C ILE A 103 8.32 -5.96 13.33
N VAL A 104 8.20 -5.42 12.12
CA VAL A 104 9.25 -4.57 11.52
C VAL A 104 9.47 -3.30 12.33
N SER A 105 8.38 -2.60 12.70
CA SER A 105 8.47 -1.37 13.49
C SER A 105 9.20 -1.60 14.83
N VAL A 106 8.88 -2.69 15.53
CA VAL A 106 9.55 -3.07 16.78
C VAL A 106 11.01 -3.44 16.54
N ALA A 107 11.29 -4.28 15.53
CA ALA A 107 12.66 -4.63 15.17
C ALA A 107 13.50 -3.38 14.84
N ALA A 108 12.90 -2.39 14.16
CA ALA A 108 13.55 -1.14 13.83
C ALA A 108 13.89 -0.29 15.06
N SER A 109 12.99 -0.26 16.05
CA SER A 109 13.22 0.45 17.30
C SER A 109 14.32 -0.15 18.19
N SER A 110 14.66 -1.43 17.99
CA SER A 110 15.60 -2.17 18.85
C SER A 110 17.09 -1.94 18.56
N GLY A 111 17.43 -1.21 17.49
CA GLY A 111 18.81 -1.05 17.03
C GLY A 111 19.38 -2.27 16.28
N LEU A 112 18.57 -3.31 16.09
CA LEU A 112 18.94 -4.54 15.36
C LEU A 112 19.48 -4.22 13.96
N PHE A 113 18.87 -3.29 13.25
CA PHE A 113 19.28 -2.98 11.88
C PHE A 113 20.58 -2.19 11.81
N GLN A 114 20.85 -1.25 12.73
CA GLN A 114 22.18 -0.64 12.82
C GLN A 114 23.26 -1.69 13.08
N TYR A 115 22.99 -2.64 13.98
CA TYR A 115 23.93 -3.73 14.25
C TYR A 115 24.19 -4.58 13.00
N ILE A 116 23.13 -5.05 12.32
CA ILE A 116 23.27 -5.87 11.13
C ILE A 116 24.04 -5.12 10.04
N ALA A 117 23.78 -3.83 9.85
CA ALA A 117 24.45 -3.02 8.86
C ALA A 117 25.95 -2.88 9.06
N LEU A 118 26.38 -2.64 10.30
CA LEU A 118 27.80 -2.59 10.64
C LEU A 118 28.47 -3.93 10.34
N ARG A 119 27.77 -5.04 10.63
CA ARG A 119 28.26 -6.40 10.37
C ARG A 119 28.35 -6.72 8.88
N ILE A 120 27.45 -6.18 8.06
CA ILE A 120 27.38 -6.38 6.61
C ILE A 120 28.34 -5.44 5.86
N ALA A 121 28.54 -4.23 6.36
CA ALA A 121 29.47 -3.28 5.79
C ALA A 121 30.93 -3.66 6.07
N ALA A 122 31.23 -4.23 7.25
CA ALA A 122 32.60 -4.57 7.66
C ALA A 122 33.38 -5.45 6.65
N PRO A 123 32.82 -6.54 6.09
CA PRO A 123 33.48 -7.36 5.07
C PRO A 123 33.81 -6.64 3.76
N SER A 124 33.16 -5.49 3.50
CA SER A 124 33.27 -4.77 2.23
C SER A 124 34.64 -4.11 2.05
N GLY A 125 35.40 -3.92 3.15
CA GLY A 125 36.77 -3.40 3.15
C GLY A 125 36.91 -2.05 2.44
N GLY A 126 35.88 -1.19 2.50
CA GLY A 126 35.87 0.12 1.82
C GLY A 126 35.65 0.08 0.30
N SER A 127 35.49 -1.10 -0.31
CA SER A 127 35.28 -1.18 -1.76
C SER A 127 33.81 -0.99 -2.14
N ARG A 128 33.54 0.03 -2.98
CA ARG A 128 32.19 0.38 -3.46
C ARG A 128 31.43 -0.80 -4.06
N LYS A 129 32.10 -1.60 -4.89
CA LYS A 129 31.46 -2.74 -5.58
C LYS A 129 31.06 -3.86 -4.63
N ARG A 130 31.92 -4.23 -3.66
CA ARG A 130 31.57 -5.27 -2.69
C ARG A 130 30.45 -4.80 -1.78
N LEU A 131 30.52 -3.56 -1.29
CA LEU A 131 29.46 -2.97 -0.49
C LEU A 131 28.10 -3.05 -1.21
N PHE A 132 28.07 -2.65 -2.48
CA PHE A 132 26.87 -2.72 -3.31
C PHE A 132 26.30 -4.13 -3.40
N THR A 133 27.12 -5.12 -3.76
CA THR A 133 26.65 -6.51 -3.84
C THR A 133 26.18 -7.04 -2.49
N THR A 134 26.89 -6.76 -1.39
CA THR A 134 26.48 -7.24 -0.07
C THR A 134 25.14 -6.67 0.35
N PHE A 135 24.90 -5.38 0.10
CA PHE A 135 23.61 -4.74 0.39
C PHE A 135 22.48 -5.34 -0.44
N LEU A 136 22.67 -5.54 -1.75
CA LEU A 136 21.65 -6.16 -2.58
C LEU A 136 21.30 -7.59 -2.15
N VAL A 137 22.31 -8.42 -1.84
CA VAL A 137 22.08 -9.79 -1.35
C VAL A 137 21.34 -9.77 -0.02
N PHE A 138 21.69 -8.84 0.87
CA PHE A 138 21.02 -8.69 2.14
C PHE A 138 19.56 -8.27 2.00
N VAL A 139 19.29 -7.26 1.15
CA VAL A 139 17.93 -6.81 0.84
C VAL A 139 17.12 -7.93 0.21
N ALA A 140 17.70 -8.69 -0.72
CA ALA A 140 17.03 -9.84 -1.32
C ALA A 140 16.64 -10.90 -0.26
N GLY A 141 17.54 -11.18 0.68
CA GLY A 141 17.29 -12.14 1.76
C GLY A 141 16.22 -11.66 2.75
N ILE A 142 16.28 -10.40 3.19
CA ILE A 142 15.29 -9.82 4.10
C ILE A 142 13.91 -9.71 3.44
N SER A 143 13.86 -9.24 2.20
CA SER A 143 12.59 -9.02 1.49
C SER A 143 11.83 -10.31 1.17
N LEU A 144 12.45 -11.49 1.40
CA LEU A 144 11.76 -12.78 1.31
C LEU A 144 10.82 -13.04 2.51
N PHE A 145 11.11 -12.39 3.66
CA PHE A 145 10.37 -12.56 4.91
C PHE A 145 9.52 -11.34 5.26
N PHE A 146 9.86 -10.17 4.73
CA PHE A 146 9.24 -8.89 5.07
C PHE A 146 8.65 -8.22 3.84
N ASP A 147 7.62 -7.40 4.04
CA ASP A 147 7.02 -6.62 2.96
C ASP A 147 7.97 -5.54 2.44
N THR A 148 7.75 -5.14 1.19
CA THR A 148 8.67 -4.25 0.47
C THR A 148 8.74 -2.84 1.05
N VAL A 149 7.62 -2.33 1.60
CA VAL A 149 7.55 -1.00 2.21
C VAL A 149 8.35 -0.98 3.51
N SER A 150 8.08 -1.94 4.39
CA SER A 150 8.77 -2.09 5.66
C SER A 150 10.27 -2.34 5.50
N THR A 151 10.66 -3.19 4.53
CA THR A 151 12.07 -3.44 4.20
C THR A 151 12.78 -2.16 3.78
N MET A 152 12.17 -1.36 2.91
CA MET A 152 12.78 -0.10 2.46
C MET A 152 12.81 0.97 3.55
N LEU A 153 11.83 1.01 4.46
CA LEU A 153 11.86 1.92 5.62
C LEU A 153 13.06 1.67 6.53
N ILE A 154 13.53 0.43 6.61
CA ILE A 154 14.72 0.03 7.37
C ILE A 154 15.99 0.30 6.57
N ILE A 155 16.06 -0.21 5.33
CA ILE A 155 17.28 -0.25 4.54
C ILE A 155 17.65 1.13 4.02
N ALA A 156 16.68 1.96 3.63
CA ALA A 156 16.97 3.28 3.07
C ALA A 156 17.79 4.18 4.01
N PRO A 157 17.40 4.44 5.28
CA PRO A 157 18.21 5.27 6.17
C PRO A 157 19.59 4.66 6.42
N LEU A 158 19.67 3.32 6.47
CA LEU A 158 20.90 2.59 6.70
C LEU A 158 21.91 2.72 5.56
N THR A 159 21.45 2.50 4.32
CA THR A 159 22.23 2.70 3.10
C THR A 159 22.70 4.14 3.00
N ILE A 160 21.83 5.11 3.32
CA ILE A 160 22.20 6.54 3.32
C ILE A 160 23.32 6.82 4.32
N GLU A 161 23.24 6.32 5.56
CA GLU A 161 24.27 6.56 6.58
C GLU A 161 25.63 5.98 6.17
N ILE A 162 25.66 4.74 5.68
CA ILE A 162 26.91 4.06 5.32
C ILE A 162 27.53 4.65 4.06
N CYS A 163 26.73 4.94 3.03
CA CYS A 163 27.23 5.58 1.82
C CYS A 163 27.77 7.00 2.11
N LYS A 164 27.12 7.77 3.00
CA LYS A 164 27.63 9.07 3.45
C LYS A 164 28.96 8.95 4.19
N ALA A 165 29.08 7.98 5.10
CA ALA A 165 30.31 7.73 5.85
C ALA A 165 31.49 7.33 4.95
N LEU A 166 31.21 6.72 3.80
CA LEU A 166 32.20 6.29 2.81
C LEU A 166 32.37 7.26 1.64
N GLU A 167 31.70 8.42 1.66
CA GLU A 167 31.69 9.42 0.57
C GLU A 167 31.28 8.83 -0.80
N ILE A 168 30.30 7.92 -0.79
CA ILE A 168 29.73 7.26 -1.97
C ILE A 168 28.33 7.84 -2.25
N ASP A 169 27.97 8.02 -3.52
CA ASP A 169 26.59 8.35 -3.89
C ASP A 169 25.65 7.17 -3.56
N PHE A 170 24.69 7.42 -2.68
CA PHE A 170 23.72 6.44 -2.20
C PHE A 170 22.55 6.23 -3.17
N LYS A 171 22.31 7.16 -4.11
CA LYS A 171 21.14 7.07 -5.01
C LYS A 171 21.10 5.77 -5.82
N PRO A 172 22.21 5.30 -6.43
CA PRO A 172 22.21 4.05 -7.18
C PRO A 172 21.95 2.82 -6.30
N PHE A 173 22.39 2.87 -5.03
CA PHE A 173 22.10 1.81 -4.07
C PHE A 173 20.61 1.74 -3.80
N LEU A 174 19.99 2.86 -3.39
CA LEU A 174 18.57 2.89 -3.06
C LEU A 174 17.67 2.44 -4.22
N VAL A 175 17.98 2.87 -5.45
CA VAL A 175 17.22 2.46 -6.63
C VAL A 175 17.38 0.95 -6.88
N SER A 176 18.60 0.44 -6.75
CA SER A 176 18.87 -0.99 -6.98
C SER A 176 18.28 -1.86 -5.87
N GLU A 177 18.35 -1.42 -4.62
CA GLU A 177 17.73 -2.07 -3.46
C GLU A 177 16.22 -2.09 -3.59
N ALA A 178 15.60 -0.99 -4.03
CA ALA A 178 14.16 -0.94 -4.31
C ALA A 178 13.76 -1.94 -5.39
N ILE A 179 14.52 -2.02 -6.49
CA ILE A 179 14.26 -2.98 -7.57
C ILE A 179 14.41 -4.41 -7.03
N VAL A 180 15.53 -4.71 -6.38
CA VAL A 180 15.81 -6.05 -5.84
C VAL A 180 14.77 -6.47 -4.81
N CYS A 181 14.36 -5.56 -3.92
CA CYS A 181 13.32 -5.80 -2.93
C CYS A 181 12.00 -6.24 -3.60
N ASN A 182 11.55 -5.48 -4.62
CA ASN A 182 10.32 -5.82 -5.35
C ASN A 182 10.41 -7.14 -6.13
N PHE A 183 11.58 -7.48 -6.69
CA PHE A 183 11.74 -8.77 -7.38
C PHE A 183 11.91 -9.95 -6.43
N SER A 184 12.57 -9.73 -5.29
CA SER A 184 12.85 -10.81 -4.33
C SER A 184 11.62 -11.21 -3.55
N SER A 185 10.64 -10.32 -3.37
CA SER A 185 9.41 -10.66 -2.65
C SER A 185 8.44 -11.53 -3.45
N ILE A 186 8.49 -11.53 -4.80
CA ILE A 186 7.55 -12.26 -5.69
C ILE A 186 7.32 -13.74 -5.29
N PRO A 187 8.34 -14.52 -4.89
CA PRO A 187 8.14 -15.91 -4.47
C PRO A 187 7.60 -16.06 -3.04
N SER A 188 7.52 -14.98 -2.27
CA SER A 188 7.13 -14.99 -0.85
C SER A 188 5.61 -15.00 -0.70
N ILE A 189 5.15 -15.42 0.48
CA ILE A 189 3.72 -15.34 0.87
C ILE A 189 3.34 -13.88 1.19
N VAL A 190 4.33 -13.02 1.35
CA VAL A 190 4.23 -11.68 1.93
C VAL A 190 4.12 -10.59 0.87
N GLY A 191 4.69 -10.79 -0.32
CA GLY A 191 4.75 -9.78 -1.37
C GLY A 191 5.17 -10.32 -2.72
#